data_AF-A0A969G7S7-F1
#
_entry.id   AF-A0A969G7S7-F1
#
_cell.length_a   1.000
_cell.length_b   1.000
_cell.length_c   1.000
_cell.angle_alpha   90.00
_cell.angle_beta   90.00
_cell.angle_gamma   90.00
#
_symmetry.space_group_name_H-M   'P 1'
#
loop_
_entity.id
_entity.type
_entity.pdbx_description
1 polymer ?
#
loop_
_entity_poly.entity_id
_entity_poly.type
_entity_poly.pdbx_seq_one_letter_code
_entity_poly.pdbx_strand_id
1 'polypeptide(L)'
;MIHRGVRFRHYVGVIQVGRLTIEILPKADANENSDSLEQKNRWQSVLISMLKTCRLLKIESLSNARLQLQQHFILDLYFELFINEVEQLLHEGLIKQYRQVTENQSAMRGRLDFSKQVQHNIIHKTRFLHIIRPTILTIFLIKF
;
A
#
# COMPACT_ATOMS: atom_id res chain seq x y z
N MET A 1 10.02 31.75 8.85
CA MET A 1 8.84 30.99 9.35
C MET A 1 7.62 31.39 8.53
N ILE A 2 6.70 30.47 8.28
CA ILE A 2 5.42 30.78 7.64
C ILE A 2 4.38 30.84 8.75
N HIS A 3 3.83 32.02 9.02
CA HIS A 3 2.78 32.16 10.02
C HIS A 3 1.43 31.91 9.34
N ARG A 4 0.63 30.96 9.84
CA ARG A 4 -0.70 30.60 9.33
C ARG A 4 -0.77 30.27 7.82
N GLY A 5 0.23 29.56 7.29
CA GLY A 5 0.23 29.13 5.89
C GLY A 5 0.76 27.72 5.71
N VAL A 6 0.34 27.06 4.63
CA VAL A 6 0.80 25.73 4.23
C VAL A 6 1.73 25.87 3.04
N ARG A 7 2.91 25.25 3.09
CA ARG A 7 3.87 25.21 1.98
C ARG A 7 4.19 23.78 1.61
N PHE A 8 3.89 23.43 0.37
CA PHE A 8 4.28 22.15 -0.22
C PHE A 8 5.67 22.29 -0.87
N ARG A 9 6.52 21.27 -0.70
CA ARG A 9 7.88 21.26 -1.26
C ARG A 9 7.88 20.75 -2.71
N HIS A 10 8.22 19.48 -2.91
CA HIS A 10 8.29 18.82 -4.23
C HIS A 10 7.34 17.62 -4.25
N TYR A 11 6.14 17.82 -3.72
CA TYR A 11 5.08 16.82 -3.71
C TYR A 11 3.97 17.28 -4.64
N VAL A 12 3.37 16.33 -5.34
CA VAL A 12 2.28 16.52 -6.29
C VAL A 12 1.27 15.41 -6.02
N GLY A 13 -0.03 15.71 -6.05
CA GLY A 13 -1.08 14.77 -5.71
C GLY A 13 -2.24 15.41 -4.96
N VAL A 14 -3.05 14.62 -4.27
CA VAL A 14 -4.23 15.08 -3.53
C VAL A 14 -4.10 14.70 -2.06
N ILE A 15 -4.47 15.61 -1.17
CA ILE A 15 -4.55 15.39 0.28
C ILE A 15 -5.98 15.71 0.73
N GLN A 16 -6.65 14.74 1.33
CA GLN A 16 -7.99 14.94 1.90
C GLN A 16 -7.94 14.83 3.43
N VAL A 17 -8.40 15.89 4.12
CA VAL A 17 -8.52 15.96 5.58
C VAL A 17 -9.98 16.24 5.93
N GLY A 18 -10.72 15.18 6.28
CA GLY A 18 -12.16 15.26 6.47
C GLY A 18 -12.87 15.72 5.19
N ARG A 19 -13.40 16.95 5.23
CA ARG A 19 -14.07 17.61 4.08
C ARG A 19 -13.15 18.54 3.27
N LEU A 20 -11.92 18.77 3.73
CA LEU A 20 -10.96 19.64 3.04
C LEU A 20 -10.13 18.81 2.06
N THR A 21 -10.15 19.21 0.79
CA THR A 21 -9.36 18.59 -0.27
C THR A 21 -8.35 19.58 -0.80
N ILE A 22 -7.07 19.21 -0.75
CA ILE A 22 -5.97 19.99 -1.27
C ILE A 22 -5.37 19.22 -2.44
N GLU A 23 -5.60 19.70 -3.66
CA GLU A 23 -4.94 19.21 -4.85
C GLU A 23 -3.69 20.04 -5.13
N ILE A 24 -2.54 19.38 -5.20
CA ILE A 24 -1.22 19.95 -5.44
C ILE A 24 -0.82 19.54 -6.86
N LEU A 25 -0.88 20.48 -7.78
CA LEU A 25 -0.53 20.27 -9.19
C LEU A 25 0.98 20.38 -9.42
N PRO A 26 1.52 19.77 -10.49
CA PRO A 26 2.93 19.87 -10.81
C PRO A 26 3.34 21.34 -11.00
N LYS A 27 4.53 21.70 -10.48
CA LYS A 27 5.08 23.04 -10.64
C LYS A 27 5.41 23.24 -12.10
N ALA A 28 4.58 24.00 -12.79
CA ALA A 28 4.82 24.38 -14.14
C ALA A 28 4.51 25.86 -14.31
N ASP A 29 5.07 26.46 -15.36
CA ASP A 29 5.28 27.90 -15.46
C ASP A 29 4.07 28.71 -15.03
N ALA A 30 4.27 29.50 -13.97
CA ALA A 30 3.27 30.41 -13.42
C ALA A 30 3.17 31.62 -14.35
N ASN A 31 2.44 31.48 -15.46
CA ASN A 31 1.97 32.65 -16.19
C ASN A 31 0.97 33.38 -15.29
N GLU A 32 1.22 34.66 -14.97
CA GLU A 32 0.56 35.44 -13.90
C GLU A 32 -0.98 35.56 -14.02
N ASN A 33 -1.58 35.11 -15.13
CA ASN A 33 -3.02 34.99 -15.35
C ASN A 33 -3.54 33.55 -15.05
N SER A 34 -3.15 33.00 -13.89
CA SER A 34 -3.02 31.54 -13.66
C SER A 34 -4.28 30.78 -13.21
N ASP A 35 -5.45 31.43 -13.14
CA ASP A 35 -6.63 30.86 -12.46
C ASP A 35 -7.74 30.32 -13.38
N SER A 36 -7.50 30.30 -14.69
CA SER A 36 -8.49 29.75 -15.63
C SER A 36 -8.68 28.25 -15.46
N LEU A 37 -9.94 27.80 -15.55
CA LEU A 37 -10.31 26.37 -15.49
C LEU A 37 -9.53 25.54 -16.52
N GLU A 38 -9.25 26.11 -17.69
CA GLU A 38 -8.48 25.49 -18.77
C GLU A 38 -7.03 25.17 -18.35
N GLN A 39 -6.37 26.06 -17.61
CA GLN A 39 -5.02 25.83 -17.11
C GLN A 39 -4.99 24.74 -16.04
N LYS A 40 -5.99 24.71 -15.13
CA LYS A 40 -6.14 23.65 -14.13
C LYS A 40 -6.32 22.29 -14.82
N ASN A 41 -7.21 22.20 -15.81
CA ASN A 41 -7.42 20.99 -16.60
C ASN A 41 -6.16 20.56 -17.35
N ARG A 42 -5.41 21.50 -17.92
CA ARG A 42 -4.12 21.22 -18.57
C ARG A 42 -3.14 20.60 -17.60
N TRP A 43 -2.93 21.19 -16.44
CA TRP A 43 -1.95 20.67 -15.46
C TRP A 43 -2.38 19.36 -14.82
N GLN A 44 -3.68 19.16 -14.63
CA GLN A 44 -4.22 17.86 -14.22
C GLN A 44 -3.97 16.78 -15.29
N SER A 45 -4.14 17.11 -16.58
CA SER A 45 -3.82 16.17 -17.66
C SER A 45 -2.33 15.81 -17.73
N VAL A 46 -1.45 16.77 -17.42
CA VAL A 46 0.00 16.53 -17.30
C VAL A 46 0.29 15.60 -16.13
N LEU A 47 -0.30 15.84 -14.95
CA LEU A 47 -0.15 14.97 -13.79
C LEU A 47 -0.57 13.53 -14.10
N ILE A 48 -1.73 13.34 -14.73
CA ILE A 48 -2.19 12.02 -15.18
C ILE A 48 -1.19 11.39 -16.17
N SER A 49 -0.65 12.19 -17.09
CA SER A 49 0.35 11.71 -18.05
C SER A 49 1.65 11.27 -17.36
N MET A 50 2.10 12.00 -16.34
CA MET A 50 3.26 11.61 -15.53
C MET A 50 3.01 10.29 -14.79
N LEU A 51 1.84 10.14 -14.14
CA LEU A 51 1.47 8.91 -13.44
C LEU A 51 1.38 7.70 -14.38
N LYS A 52 0.91 7.90 -15.62
CA LYS A 52 0.96 6.89 -16.69
C LYS A 52 2.41 6.50 -17.03
N THR A 53 3.29 7.48 -17.23
CA THR A 53 4.71 7.22 -17.55
C THR A 53 5.43 6.47 -16.43
N CYS A 54 5.13 6.80 -15.18
CA CYS A 54 5.68 6.10 -14.00
C CYS A 54 5.15 4.67 -13.83
N ARG A 55 4.26 4.18 -14.70
CA ARG A 55 3.59 2.86 -14.60
C ARG A 55 2.84 2.64 -13.29
N LEU A 56 2.50 3.72 -12.59
CA LEU A 56 1.72 3.66 -11.36
C LEU A 56 0.22 3.48 -11.65
N LEU A 57 -0.21 3.78 -12.88
CA LEU A 57 -1.59 3.60 -13.33
C LEU A 57 -1.60 2.65 -14.54
N LYS A 58 -2.32 1.52 -14.44
CA LYS A 58 -2.60 0.66 -15.59
C LYS A 58 -3.49 1.44 -16.58
N ILE A 59 -3.04 1.55 -17.83
CA ILE A 59 -3.62 2.39 -18.89
C ILE A 59 -5.12 2.11 -19.11
N GLU A 60 -5.56 0.88 -18.85
CA GLU A 60 -6.93 0.41 -19.03
C GLU A 60 -7.93 1.09 -18.07
N SER A 61 -7.54 1.35 -16.82
CA SER A 61 -8.38 2.04 -15.82
C SER A 61 -8.70 3.50 -16.19
N LEU A 62 -7.88 4.12 -17.05
CA LEU A 62 -7.94 5.54 -17.34
C LEU A 62 -8.88 5.91 -18.50
N SER A 63 -9.28 4.94 -19.33
CA SER A 63 -10.18 5.20 -20.47
C SER A 63 -11.56 5.67 -19.99
N ASN A 64 -12.05 5.09 -18.89
CA ASN A 64 -13.34 5.45 -18.29
C ASN A 64 -13.23 6.72 -17.42
N ALA A 65 -12.07 6.89 -16.79
CA ALA A 65 -11.77 7.97 -15.87
C ALA A 65 -11.65 9.35 -16.59
N ARG A 66 -11.37 9.36 -17.89
CA ARG A 66 -11.27 10.59 -18.71
C ARG A 66 -12.58 11.39 -18.79
N LEU A 67 -13.72 10.79 -18.42
CA LEU A 67 -15.06 11.37 -18.61
C LEU A 67 -15.55 12.27 -17.47
N GLN A 68 -14.86 12.35 -16.32
CA GLN A 68 -15.26 13.28 -15.27
C GLN A 68 -14.04 13.94 -14.63
N LEU A 69 -13.68 15.12 -15.16
CA LEU A 69 -12.78 16.10 -14.55
C LEU A 69 -13.43 16.68 -13.28
N GLN A 70 -13.66 15.83 -12.28
CA GLN A 70 -14.19 16.21 -10.98
C GLN A 70 -13.05 16.41 -9.98
N GLN A 71 -13.28 17.30 -9.01
CA GLN A 71 -12.48 17.34 -7.79
C GLN A 71 -12.50 15.93 -7.18
N HIS A 72 -11.37 15.41 -6.69
CA HIS A 72 -11.17 14.04 -6.15
C HIS A 72 -10.78 12.92 -7.11
N PHE A 73 -10.77 13.18 -8.43
CA PHE A 73 -10.51 12.17 -9.46
C PHE A 73 -9.29 11.26 -9.22
N ILE A 74 -8.17 11.82 -8.76
CA ILE A 74 -6.92 11.06 -8.55
C ILE A 74 -7.07 10.08 -7.39
N LEU A 75 -7.78 10.46 -6.33
CA LEU A 75 -7.99 9.62 -5.16
C LEU A 75 -8.96 8.48 -5.49
N ASP A 76 -10.03 8.78 -6.22
CA ASP A 76 -11.02 7.78 -6.65
C ASP A 76 -10.37 6.74 -7.57
N LEU A 77 -9.56 7.19 -8.54
CA LEU A 77 -8.79 6.31 -9.41
C LEU A 77 -7.84 5.41 -8.62
N TYR A 78 -7.20 5.94 -7.58
CA TYR A 78 -6.33 5.15 -6.72
C TYR A 78 -7.11 4.08 -5.95
N PHE A 79 -8.29 4.41 -5.42
CA PHE A 79 -9.14 3.45 -4.72
C PHE A 79 -9.63 2.34 -5.65
N GLU A 80 -10.05 2.68 -6.86
CA GLU A 80 -10.48 1.70 -7.86
C GLU A 80 -9.34 0.72 -8.18
N LEU A 81 -8.14 1.24 -8.46
CA LEU A 81 -6.97 0.41 -8.72
C LEU A 81 -6.63 -0.49 -7.51
N PHE A 82 -6.64 0.07 -6.31
CA PHE A 82 -6.34 -0.69 -5.10
C PHE A 82 -7.34 -1.85 -4.88
N ILE A 83 -8.64 -1.58 -5.04
CA ILE A 83 -9.68 -2.59 -4.86
C ILE A 83 -9.52 -3.70 -5.90
N ASN A 84 -9.29 -3.34 -7.17
CA ASN A 84 -9.12 -4.32 -8.25
C ASN A 84 -7.89 -5.22 -8.00
N GLU A 85 -6.75 -4.67 -7.59
CA GLU A 85 -5.57 -5.46 -7.27
C GLU A 85 -5.79 -6.36 -6.05
N VAL A 86 -6.47 -5.87 -5.01
CA VAL A 86 -6.82 -6.68 -3.82
C VAL A 86 -7.76 -7.81 -4.19
N GLU A 87 -8.76 -7.55 -5.03
CA GLU A 87 -9.68 -8.57 -5.51
C GLU A 87 -8.96 -9.65 -6.32
N GLN A 88 -8.06 -9.27 -7.22
CA GLN A 88 -7.23 -10.22 -7.97
C GLN A 88 -6.39 -11.09 -7.03
N LEU A 89 -5.72 -10.49 -6.05
CA LEU A 89 -4.93 -11.21 -5.06
C LEU A 89 -5.75 -12.17 -4.19
N LEU A 90 -6.99 -11.79 -3.86
CA LEU A 90 -7.90 -12.66 -3.12
C LEU A 90 -8.36 -13.85 -3.96
N HIS A 91 -8.63 -13.63 -5.26
CA HIS A 91 -9.02 -14.70 -6.19
C HIS A 91 -7.88 -15.67 -6.51
N GLU A 92 -6.67 -15.17 -6.74
CA GLU A 92 -5.47 -16.00 -6.97
C GLU A 92 -5.03 -16.73 -5.68
N GLY A 93 -5.42 -16.20 -4.52
CA GLY A 93 -5.13 -16.76 -3.22
C GLY A 93 -3.86 -16.16 -2.59
N LEU A 94 -3.95 -15.87 -1.29
CA LEU A 94 -2.83 -15.29 -0.56
C LEU A 94 -1.65 -16.26 -0.45
N ILE A 95 -0.44 -15.78 -0.74
CA ILE A 95 0.78 -16.58 -0.63
C ILE A 95 0.97 -16.99 0.84
N LYS A 96 0.87 -18.29 1.04
CA LYS A 96 1.08 -18.96 2.32
C LYS A 96 2.57 -19.17 2.53
N GLN A 97 3.17 -18.47 3.49
CA GLN A 97 4.57 -18.64 3.83
C GLN A 97 4.74 -19.54 5.07
N TYR A 98 5.68 -20.47 4.96
CA TYR A 98 6.10 -21.32 6.07
C TYR A 98 7.13 -20.57 6.90
N ARG A 99 6.76 -20.19 8.13
CA ARG A 99 7.70 -19.62 9.10
C ARG A 99 8.08 -20.68 10.12
N GLN A 100 9.36 -20.80 10.42
CA GLN A 100 9.82 -21.68 11.48
C GLN A 100 9.47 -21.07 12.85
N VAL A 101 8.70 -21.81 13.65
CA VAL A 101 8.30 -21.43 15.00
C VAL A 101 8.77 -22.53 15.96
N THR A 102 9.38 -22.14 17.08
CA THR A 102 9.77 -23.06 18.16
C THR A 102 8.85 -22.84 19.34
N GLU A 103 8.14 -23.88 19.78
CA GLU A 103 7.17 -23.80 20.88
C GLU A 103 7.43 -24.89 21.92
N ASN A 104 7.11 -24.61 23.19
CA ASN A 104 7.21 -25.55 24.30
C ASN A 104 5.80 -25.92 24.79
N GLN A 105 5.22 -27.00 24.26
CA GLN A 105 3.82 -27.39 24.55
C GLN A 105 3.75 -28.83 25.10
N SER A 106 2.62 -29.18 25.72
CA SER A 106 2.38 -30.53 26.24
C SER A 106 2.17 -31.59 25.15
N ALA A 107 1.82 -31.17 23.94
CA ALA A 107 1.71 -32.03 22.77
C ALA A 107 2.88 -31.80 21.81
N MET A 108 3.41 -32.87 21.24
CA MET A 108 4.45 -32.80 20.23
C MET A 108 3.85 -32.53 18.84
N ARG A 109 4.33 -31.49 18.16
CA ARG A 109 4.02 -31.23 16.74
C ARG A 109 5.32 -30.98 15.97
N GLY A 110 5.47 -31.54 14.78
CA GLY A 110 6.68 -31.33 13.97
C GLY A 110 7.96 -31.96 14.58
N ARG A 111 9.10 -31.31 14.40
CA ARG A 111 10.43 -31.85 14.78
C ARG A 111 10.80 -31.43 16.19
N LEU A 112 11.29 -32.35 17.02
CA LEU A 112 11.82 -32.01 18.36
C LEU A 112 13.15 -31.23 18.26
N ASP A 113 13.27 -30.14 19.03
CA ASP A 113 14.53 -29.43 19.21
C ASP A 113 15.29 -30.03 20.40
N PHE A 114 16.11 -31.05 20.15
CA PHE A 114 16.82 -31.79 21.19
C PHE A 114 17.70 -30.90 22.06
N SER A 115 18.40 -29.93 21.46
CA SER A 115 19.29 -29.05 22.20
C SER A 115 18.51 -28.24 23.23
N LYS A 116 17.40 -27.62 22.82
CA LYS A 116 16.56 -26.83 23.72
C LYS A 116 15.74 -27.68 24.69
N GLN A 117 15.28 -28.85 24.26
CA GLN A 117 14.51 -29.79 25.09
C GLN A 117 15.33 -30.25 26.30
N VAL A 118 16.60 -30.64 26.07
CA VAL A 118 17.50 -31.02 27.16
C VAL A 118 17.77 -29.79 28.05
N GLN A 119 17.98 -28.60 27.50
CA GLN A 119 18.25 -27.43 28.35
C GLN A 119 17.06 -27.03 29.25
N HIS A 120 15.82 -27.09 28.76
CA HIS A 120 14.67 -26.48 29.46
C HIS A 120 13.70 -27.47 30.09
N ASN A 121 13.63 -28.71 29.61
CA ASN A 121 12.58 -29.68 29.99
C ASN A 121 13.11 -30.98 30.62
N ILE A 122 14.35 -31.02 31.16
CA ILE A 122 14.87 -32.18 31.92
C ILE A 122 13.95 -32.54 33.10
N ILE A 123 13.48 -31.53 33.82
CA ILE A 123 12.63 -31.69 35.01
C ILE A 123 11.16 -31.78 34.60
N HIS A 124 10.73 -30.95 33.65
CA HIS A 124 9.36 -30.89 33.15
C HIS A 124 9.12 -31.86 31.98
N LYS A 125 9.03 -33.16 32.29
CA LYS A 125 8.80 -34.25 31.31
C LYS A 125 7.43 -34.20 30.60
N THR A 126 6.54 -33.33 31.04
CA THR A 126 5.19 -33.16 30.46
C THR A 126 5.16 -32.16 29.30
N ARG A 127 6.30 -31.59 28.90
CA ARG A 127 6.40 -30.61 27.82
C ARG A 127 7.48 -30.95 26.80
N PHE A 128 7.23 -30.56 25.56
CA PHE A 128 8.05 -30.83 24.38
C PHE A 128 8.36 -29.52 23.64
N LEU A 129 9.65 -29.20 23.57
CA LEU A 129 10.20 -28.16 22.72
C LEU A 129 10.34 -28.68 21.31
N HIS A 130 9.48 -28.19 20.43
CA HIS A 130 9.41 -28.63 19.06
C HIS A 130 9.40 -27.44 18.10
N ILE A 131 9.93 -27.69 16.91
CA ILE A 131 10.01 -26.79 15.78
C ILE A 131 8.95 -27.21 14.78
N ILE A 132 8.03 -26.30 14.51
CA ILE A 132 7.03 -26.43 13.46
C ILE A 132 7.27 -25.38 12.38
N ARG A 133 6.81 -25.68 11.18
CA ARG A 133 6.66 -24.68 10.11
C ARG A 133 5.18 -24.53 9.83
N PRO A 134 4.41 -23.84 10.70
CA PRO A 134 3.02 -23.57 10.41
C PRO A 134 2.93 -22.66 9.20
N THR A 135 1.87 -22.90 8.41
CA THR A 135 1.50 -21.99 7.35
C THR A 135 0.89 -20.75 7.99
N ILE A 136 1.63 -19.66 8.00
CA ILE A 136 1.12 -18.37 8.48
C ILE A 136 0.69 -17.59 7.25
N LEU A 137 -0.54 -17.08 7.28
CA LEU A 137 -1.02 -16.09 6.32
C LEU A 137 -0.21 -14.81 6.53
N THR A 138 0.98 -14.76 5.95
CA THR A 138 1.84 -13.58 6.02
C THR A 138 1.52 -12.78 4.77
N ILE A 139 0.73 -11.71 4.92
CA ILE A 139 0.59 -10.71 3.88
C ILE A 139 1.96 -10.03 3.78
N PHE A 140 2.86 -10.61 3.00
CA PHE A 140 4.05 -9.90 2.58
C PHE A 140 3.55 -8.76 1.71
N LEU A 141 3.82 -7.51 2.12
CA LEU A 141 3.59 -6.35 1.27
C LEU A 141 4.12 -6.69 -0.12
N ILE A 142 3.22 -6.58 -1.10
CA ILE A 142 3.54 -6.43 -2.50
C ILE A 142 4.70 -5.43 -2.57
N LYS A 143 5.84 -5.86 -3.09
CA LYS A 143 6.92 -4.94 -3.45
C LYS A 143 6.34 -3.97 -4.47
N PHE A 144 6.02 -2.76 -4.03
CA PHE A 144 5.96 -1.58 -4.89
C PHE A 144 7.38 -1.19 -5.30
#